data_AF-A0AA50HXR9-F1
#
_entry.id   AF-A0AA50HXR9-F1
#
_cell.length_a   1.000
_cell.length_b   1.000
_cell.length_c   1.000
_cell.angle_alpha   90.00
_cell.angle_beta   90.00
_cell.angle_gamma   90.00
#
_symmetry.space_group_name_H-M   'P 1'
#
loop_
_entity.id
_entity.type
_entity.pdbx_description
1 polymer ?
#
loop_
_entity_poly.entity_id
_entity_poly.type
_entity_poly.pdbx_seq_one_letter_code
_entity_poly.pdbx_strand_id
1 'polypeptide(L)' 'MANLLFAGDWVKMPFPCGLMERAISSGLLSANAICHQEGLQRRELLTVMPEGILQI' A
#
# COMPACT_ATOMS: atom_id res chain seq x y z
N MET A 1 6.54 0.13 -18.10
CA MET A 1 5.19 0.40 -18.64
C MET A 1 4.53 1.43 -17.75
N ALA A 2 4.05 2.55 -18.31
CA ALA A 2 3.60 3.70 -17.50
C ALA A 2 2.30 3.45 -16.70
N ASN A 3 1.45 2.49 -17.13
CA ASN A 3 0.10 2.29 -16.59
C ASN A 3 -0.14 0.85 -16.11
N LEU A 4 0.90 0.16 -15.66
CA LEU A 4 0.77 -1.16 -15.03
C LEU A 4 1.24 -1.08 -13.58
N LEU A 5 0.36 -1.45 -12.66
CA LEU A 5 0.65 -1.54 -11.23
C LEU A 5 0.40 -2.97 -10.76
N PHE A 6 1.16 -3.38 -9.74
CA PHE A 6 1.06 -4.71 -9.15
C PHE A 6 0.48 -4.63 -7.74
N ALA A 7 -0.47 -5.51 -7.46
CA ALA A 7 -1.09 -5.69 -6.15
C ALA A 7 -1.22 -7.19 -5.85
N GLY A 8 -1.29 -7.53 -4.56
CA GLY A 8 -1.37 -8.89 -4.07
C GLY A 8 -0.59 -9.10 -2.77
N ASP A 9 -0.79 -10.25 -2.15
CA ASP A 9 -0.11 -10.69 -0.92
C ASP A 9 1.37 -11.09 -1.13
N TRP A 10 1.80 -11.19 -2.38
CA TRP A 10 3.21 -11.37 -2.74
C TRP A 10 3.99 -10.05 -2.86
N VAL A 11 3.29 -8.91 -2.91
CA VAL A 11 3.92 -7.58 -3.09
C VAL A 11 4.56 -7.09 -1.79
N LYS A 12 5.82 -6.63 -1.85
CA LYS A 12 6.51 -6.02 -0.71
C LYS A 12 5.85 -4.67 -0.36
N MET A 13 5.45 -4.52 0.89
CA MET A 13 4.77 -3.32 1.39
C MET A 13 5.71 -2.40 2.18
N PRO A 14 5.47 -1.08 2.18
CA PRO A 14 6.26 -0.10 2.93
C PRO A 14 5.90 -0.03 4.42
N PHE A 15 5.01 -0.91 4.90
CA PHE A 15 4.58 -1.00 6.29
C PHE A 15 4.32 -2.47 6.67
N PRO A 16 4.32 -2.80 7.97
CA PRO A 16 4.05 -4.16 8.43
C PRO A 16 2.62 -4.58 8.05
N CYS A 17 2.50 -5.64 7.26
CA CYS A 17 1.23 -6.30 6.96
C CYS A 17 1.46 -7.72 6.41
N GLY A 18 0.43 -8.57 6.56
CA GLY A 18 0.47 -9.97 6.12
C GLY A 18 -0.79 -10.42 5.39
N LEU A 19 -0.66 -11.48 4.59
CA LEU A 19 -1.78 -12.22 3.98
C LEU A 19 -2.86 -11.30 3.35
N MET A 20 -4.10 -11.42 3.83
CA MET A 20 -5.25 -10.67 3.33
C MET A 20 -5.08 -9.15 3.47
N GLU A 21 -4.48 -8.67 4.56
CA GLU A 21 -4.22 -7.23 4.76
C GLU A 21 -3.26 -6.71 3.69
N ARG A 22 -2.25 -7.50 3.33
CA ARG A 22 -1.28 -7.14 2.29
C ARG A 22 -1.92 -7.11 0.90
N ALA A 23 -2.76 -8.10 0.58
CA ALA A 23 -3.50 -8.12 -0.68
C ALA A 23 -4.41 -6.88 -0.82
N ILE A 24 -5.17 -6.55 0.22
CA ILE A 24 -6.06 -5.38 0.21
C ILE A 24 -5.27 -4.07 0.19
N SER A 25 -4.28 -3.92 1.06
CA SER A 25 -3.50 -2.69 1.19
C SER A 25 -2.72 -2.37 -0.09
N SER A 26 -2.08 -3.36 -0.72
CA SER A 26 -1.38 -3.18 -2.00
C SER A 26 -2.34 -2.79 -3.14
N GLY A 27 -3.56 -3.36 -3.14
CA GLY A 27 -4.61 -2.98 -4.09
C GLY A 27 -5.05 -1.52 -3.90
N LEU A 28 -5.28 -1.10 -2.65
CA LEU A 28 -5.64 0.28 -2.33
C LEU A 28 -4.52 1.28 -2.68
N LEU A 29 -3.24 0.93 -2.44
CA LEU A 29 -2.12 1.76 -2.87
C LEU A 29 -2.03 1.87 -4.39
N SER A 30 -2.25 0.77 -5.11
CA SER A 30 -2.27 0.77 -6.57
C SER A 30 -3.41 1.63 -7.12
N ALA A 31 -4.61 1.51 -6.53
CA ALA A 31 -5.75 2.37 -6.88
C ALA A 31 -5.46 3.85 -6.58
N ASN A 32 -4.83 4.16 -5.44
CA ASN A 32 -4.43 5.52 -5.11
C ASN A 32 -3.42 6.11 -6.10
N ALA A 33 -2.52 5.29 -6.66
CA ALA A 33 -1.59 5.75 -7.68
C ALA A 33 -2.32 6.09 -8.99
N ILE A 34 -3.33 5.32 -9.38
CA ILE A 34 -4.22 5.65 -10.52
C ILE A 34 -4.98 6.95 -10.22
N CYS A 35 -5.62 7.06 -9.05
CA CYS A 35 -6.31 8.29 -8.65
C CYS A 35 -5.39 9.52 -8.70
N HIS A 36 -4.14 9.38 -8.24
CA HIS A 36 -3.15 10.45 -8.30
C HIS A 36 -2.83 10.89 -9.74
N GLN A 37 -2.65 9.93 -10.65
CA GLN A 37 -2.39 10.21 -12.06
C GLN A 37 -3.56 10.95 -12.72
N GLU A 38 -4.79 10.59 -12.35
CA GLU A 38 -6.03 11.18 -12.90
C GLU A 38 -6.50 12.45 -12.14
N GLY A 39 -5.75 12.93 -11.14
CA GLY A 39 -6.13 14.11 -10.34
C GLY A 39 -7.35 13.90 -9.42
N LEU A 40 -7.67 12.64 -9.09
CA LEU A 40 -8.79 12.25 -8.24
C LEU A 40 -8.40 12.15 -6.76
N GLN A 41 -9.41 12.18 -5.88
CA GLN A 41 -9.21 12.00 -4.45
C GLN A 41 -8.61 10.62 -4.13
N ARG A 42 -7.57 10.61 -3.29
CA ARG A 42 -6.96 9.39 -2.75
C ARG A 42 -7.59 9.01 -1.43
N ARG A 43 -7.53 7.71 -1.11
CA ARG A 43 -7.90 7.18 0.20
C ARG A 43 -6.69 7.20 1.13
N GLU A 44 -6.89 7.64 2.37
CA GLU A 44 -5.89 7.46 3.41
C GLU A 44 -5.84 5.99 3.86
N LEU A 45 -4.63 5.43 3.93
CA LEU A 45 -4.38 4.12 4.54
C LEU A 45 -3.67 4.36 5.86
N LEU A 46 -4.32 3.95 6.95
CA LEU A 46 -3.75 3.98 8.28
C LEU A 46 -2.92 2.71 8.50
N THR A 47 -1.79 2.86 9.17
CA THR A 47 -0.92 1.74 9.55
C THR A 47 -0.34 1.98 10.94
N VAL A 48 0.13 0.90 11.57
CA VAL A 48 0.90 0.98 12.80
C VAL A 48 2.29 1.55 12.53
N MET A 49 3.00 1.97 13.59
CA MET A 49 4.38 2.42 13.43
C MET A 49 5.23 1.30 12.80
N PRO A 50 5.96 1.56 11.70
CA PRO A 50 6.75 0.52 11.03
C PRO A 50 7.86 -0.06 11.90
N GLU A 51 8.34 0.72 12.87
CA GLU A 51 9.35 0.33 13.84
C GLU A 51 8.76 0.35 15.26
N GLY A 52 9.18 -0.61 16.08
CA GLY A 52 8.80 -0.65 17.49
C GLY A 52 9.55 0.36 18.33
N ILE A 53 9.03 0.62 19.54
CA ILE A 53 9.66 1.53 20.52
C ILE A 53 11.01 1.00 21.01
N LEU A 54 11.20 -0.32 20.98
CA LEU A 54 12.46 -0.97 21.32
C LEU A 54 13.31 -1.09 20.05
N GLN A 55 14.14 -0.09 19.81
CA GLN A 55 15.19 -0.15 18.80
C GLN A 55 16.41 -0.86 19.41
N ILE A 56 16.86 -1.96 18.78
CA ILE A 56 18.05 -2.74 19.16
C ILE A 56 19.20 -2.35 18.23
#